data_AF-A0AAX6GMB8-F1
#
_entry.id   AF-A0AAX6GMB8-F1
#
_cell.length_a   1.000
_cell.length_b   1.000
_cell.length_c   1.000
_cell.angle_alpha   90.00
_cell.angle_beta   90.00
_cell.angle_gamma   90.00
#
_symmetry.space_group_name_H-M   'P 1'
#
loop_
_entity.id
_entity.type
_entity.pdbx_description
1 polymer ?
#
loop_
_entity_poly.entity_id
_entity_poly.type
_entity_poly.pdbx_seq_one_letter_code
_entity_poly.pdbx_strand_id
1 'polypeptide(L)'
;MLRLFNDCFAMTLLHAALAFLLYEKWHLALIIFSGAVSIKMNVLLYVPSLFLLMIKGMTIRGILSALSGAAFVQILLGFPFLLSYPVAYISRAFNLGRVFIHFWSVNFKFVPEEVFVSKPFASALLALHLMLLMLFAHYRWSKYEGGIFRLVHSRLHDSIPKHFSICQFISSESRLKVLSKEHITTVMFVGNFIGIVCARSLHYQFYSWYFFSLPFMLWKTPFPTPIRLLLFFGVEFCWNVYPSNLCSSLLLLFIHLCILWGLWIGRSEYPYVEPSQQKEQ
;
A
#
# COMPACT_ATOMS: atom_id res chain seq x y z
N MET A 1 28.06 -5.16 9.12
CA MET A 1 26.73 -5.60 8.66
C MET A 1 25.70 -5.15 9.68
N LEU A 2 24.91 -4.12 9.41
CA LEU A 2 23.81 -3.69 10.28
C LEU A 2 22.69 -4.73 10.14
N ARG A 3 22.49 -5.55 11.19
CA ARG A 3 21.37 -6.49 11.48
C ARG A 3 20.66 -7.11 10.25
N LEU A 4 20.71 -8.42 10.09
CA LEU A 4 19.91 -9.15 9.09
C LEU A 4 18.42 -9.00 9.40
N PHE A 5 17.72 -8.10 8.70
CA PHE A 5 16.26 -8.04 8.76
C PHE A 5 15.65 -8.92 7.68
N ASN A 6 14.48 -9.47 7.98
CA ASN A 6 13.71 -10.29 7.04
C ASN A 6 13.00 -9.47 5.95
N ASP A 7 13.50 -8.26 5.64
CA ASP A 7 12.93 -7.38 4.61
C ASP A 7 12.94 -8.04 3.23
N CYS A 8 14.02 -8.73 2.87
CA CYS A 8 14.10 -9.44 1.59
C CYS A 8 12.95 -10.46 1.44
N PHE A 9 12.70 -11.28 2.47
CA PHE A 9 11.62 -12.27 2.45
C PHE A 9 10.24 -11.63 2.44
N ALA A 10 10.02 -10.61 3.27
CA ALA A 10 8.75 -9.87 3.30
C ALA A 10 8.44 -9.25 1.94
N MET A 11 9.43 -8.58 1.32
CA MET A 11 9.25 -7.95 0.02
C MET A 11 9.10 -9.00 -1.09
N THR A 12 9.80 -10.14 -1.02
CA THR A 12 9.63 -11.23 -2.00
C THR A 12 8.21 -11.77 -2.00
N LEU A 13 7.65 -12.07 -0.83
CA LEU A 13 6.26 -12.52 -0.71
C LEU A 13 5.27 -11.43 -1.16
N LEU A 14 5.52 -10.17 -0.84
CA LEU A 14 4.70 -9.06 -1.33
C LEU A 14 4.71 -8.96 -2.87
N HIS A 15 5.86 -9.11 -3.51
CA HIS A 15 5.94 -9.11 -4.99
C HIS A 15 5.24 -10.33 -5.59
N ALA A 16 5.37 -11.51 -4.96
CA ALA A 16 4.61 -12.69 -5.37
C ALA A 16 3.09 -12.45 -5.25
N ALA A 17 2.63 -11.85 -4.15
CA ALA A 17 1.22 -11.47 -3.98
C ALA A 17 0.77 -10.47 -5.05
N LEU A 18 1.58 -9.45 -5.35
CA LEU A 18 1.31 -8.50 -6.43
C LEU A 18 1.22 -9.19 -7.79
N ALA A 19 2.13 -10.13 -8.10
CA ALA A 19 2.08 -10.90 -9.35
C ALA A 19 0.75 -11.65 -9.47
N PHE A 20 0.32 -12.38 -8.43
CA PHE A 20 -0.99 -13.06 -8.43
C PHE A 20 -2.17 -12.08 -8.55
N LEU A 21 -2.05 -10.88 -7.98
CA LEU A 21 -3.04 -9.81 -8.14
C LEU A 21 -3.18 -9.37 -9.60
N LEU A 22 -2.05 -9.25 -10.32
CA LEU A 22 -2.02 -8.90 -11.75
C LEU A 22 -2.60 -9.98 -12.67
N TYR A 23 -2.65 -11.24 -12.21
CA TYR A 23 -3.31 -12.37 -12.88
C TYR A 23 -4.73 -12.64 -12.33
N GLU A 24 -5.30 -11.70 -11.58
CA GLU A 24 -6.65 -11.80 -10.99
C GLU A 24 -6.86 -13.02 -10.08
N LYS A 25 -5.79 -13.60 -9.54
CA LYS A 25 -5.84 -14.69 -8.54
C LYS A 25 -5.95 -14.13 -7.13
N TRP A 26 -7.04 -13.41 -6.85
CA TRP A 26 -7.24 -12.63 -5.63
C TRP A 26 -7.07 -13.41 -4.32
N HIS A 27 -7.65 -14.61 -4.21
CA HIS A 27 -7.54 -15.42 -2.99
C HIS A 27 -6.10 -15.83 -2.69
N LEU A 28 -5.38 -16.29 -3.72
CA LEU A 28 -3.98 -16.70 -3.59
C LEU A 28 -3.09 -15.48 -3.28
N ALA A 29 -3.35 -14.35 -3.95
CA ALA A 29 -2.69 -13.09 -3.66
C ALA A 29 -2.84 -12.70 -2.18
N LEU A 30 -4.05 -12.79 -1.62
CA LEU A 30 -4.30 -12.45 -0.21
C LEU A 30 -3.68 -13.44 0.78
N ILE A 31 -3.66 -14.74 0.46
CA ILE A 31 -2.97 -15.76 1.28
C ILE A 31 -1.47 -15.45 1.36
N ILE A 32 -0.82 -15.18 0.22
CA ILE A 32 0.61 -14.85 0.15
C ILE A 32 0.89 -13.50 0.81
N PHE A 33 0.03 -12.50 0.59
CA PHE A 33 0.13 -11.20 1.24
C PHE A 33 0.05 -11.33 2.77
N SER A 34 -0.85 -12.18 3.27
CA SER A 34 -0.93 -12.49 4.70
C SER A 34 0.38 -13.09 5.23
N GLY A 35 0.98 -14.02 4.49
CA GLY A 35 2.32 -14.54 4.81
C GLY A 35 3.39 -13.45 4.89
N ALA A 36 3.38 -12.48 3.96
CA ALA A 36 4.28 -11.34 3.97
C ALA A 36 4.11 -10.46 5.23
N VAL A 37 2.86 -10.19 5.64
CA VAL A 37 2.53 -9.46 6.88
C VAL A 37 3.06 -10.19 8.12
N SER A 38 3.00 -11.54 8.14
CA SER A 38 3.54 -12.33 9.25
C SER A 38 5.07 -12.25 9.37
N ILE A 39 5.78 -11.96 8.28
CA ILE A 39 7.23 -11.73 8.32
C ILE A 39 7.52 -10.31 8.82
N LYS A 40 6.84 -9.30 8.24
CA LYS A 40 7.05 -7.90 8.62
C LYS A 40 5.82 -7.04 8.40
N MET A 41 5.50 -6.26 9.43
CA MET A 41 4.32 -5.40 9.49
C MET A 41 4.34 -4.23 8.48
N ASN A 42 5.49 -3.86 7.92
CA ASN A 42 5.57 -2.78 6.91
C ASN A 42 4.68 -3.05 5.69
N VAL A 43 4.42 -4.32 5.37
CA VAL A 43 3.52 -4.73 4.30
C VAL A 43 2.10 -4.19 4.51
N LEU A 44 1.69 -3.89 5.75
CA LEU A 44 0.40 -3.26 6.03
C LEU A 44 0.21 -1.89 5.35
N LEU A 45 1.28 -1.20 4.95
CA LEU A 45 1.20 0.05 4.19
C LEU A 45 0.47 -0.12 2.84
N TYR A 46 0.43 -1.33 2.28
CA TYR A 46 -0.30 -1.65 1.07
C TYR A 46 -1.79 -1.93 1.30
N VAL A 47 -2.22 -2.23 2.53
CA VAL A 47 -3.59 -2.70 2.84
C VAL A 47 -4.67 -1.72 2.38
N PRO A 48 -4.58 -0.39 2.62
CA PRO A 48 -5.63 0.53 2.17
C PRO A 48 -5.84 0.51 0.65
N SER A 49 -4.75 0.38 -0.09
CA SER A 49 -4.75 0.34 -1.56
C SER A 49 -5.22 -1.00 -2.11
N LEU A 50 -4.77 -2.10 -1.49
CA LEU A 50 -5.24 -3.45 -1.80
C LEU A 50 -6.75 -3.55 -1.56
N PHE A 51 -7.25 -3.03 -0.44
CA PHE A 51 -8.68 -3.06 -0.11
C PHE A 51 -9.52 -2.28 -1.11
N LEU A 52 -9.05 -1.10 -1.56
CA LEU A 52 -9.72 -0.37 -2.63
C LEU A 52 -9.79 -1.21 -3.93
N LEU A 53 -8.68 -1.84 -4.32
CA LEU A 53 -8.66 -2.71 -5.50
C LEU A 53 -9.60 -3.90 -5.36
N MET A 54 -9.69 -4.50 -4.18
CA MET A 54 -10.65 -5.58 -3.90
C MET A 54 -12.10 -5.11 -4.06
N ILE A 55 -12.45 -3.91 -3.57
CA ILE A 55 -13.79 -3.32 -3.77
C ILE A 55 -14.08 -3.18 -5.27
N LYS A 56 -13.09 -2.83 -6.10
CA LYS A 56 -13.26 -2.67 -7.55
C LYS A 56 -13.29 -4.01 -8.31
N GLY A 57 -12.46 -4.97 -7.91
CA GLY A 57 -12.21 -6.22 -8.65
C GLY A 57 -13.02 -7.43 -8.19
N MET A 58 -13.57 -7.43 -6.97
CA MET A 58 -14.26 -8.59 -6.38
C MET A 58 -15.69 -8.26 -5.93
N THR A 59 -16.55 -9.28 -5.86
CA THR A 59 -17.83 -9.20 -5.15
C THR A 59 -17.61 -9.14 -3.63
N ILE A 60 -18.57 -8.61 -2.86
CA ILE A 60 -18.47 -8.56 -1.38
C ILE A 60 -18.23 -9.95 -0.78
N ARG A 61 -18.92 -10.98 -1.28
CA ARG A 61 -18.69 -12.36 -0.86
C ARG A 61 -17.27 -12.83 -1.18
N GLY A 62 -16.75 -12.48 -2.36
CA GLY A 62 -15.36 -12.74 -2.74
C GLY A 62 -14.37 -12.07 -1.81
N ILE A 63 -14.60 -10.80 -1.45
CA ILE A 63 -13.79 -10.04 -0.48
C ILE A 63 -13.78 -10.75 0.87
N LEU A 64 -14.94 -11.11 1.41
CA LEU A 64 -15.06 -11.83 2.69
C LEU A 64 -14.35 -13.18 2.65
N SER A 65 -14.49 -13.93 1.56
CA SER A 65 -13.82 -15.23 1.38
C SER A 65 -12.29 -15.10 1.25
N ALA A 66 -11.79 -14.07 0.58
CA ALA A 66 -10.35 -13.86 0.47
C ALA A 66 -9.75 -13.34 1.79
N LEU A 67 -10.47 -12.48 2.51
CA LEU A 67 -10.09 -12.04 3.85
C LEU A 67 -10.10 -13.18 4.87
N SER A 68 -11.06 -14.12 4.78
CA SER A 68 -11.06 -15.29 5.65
C SER A 68 -9.87 -16.21 5.39
N GLY A 69 -9.46 -16.38 4.13
CA GLY A 69 -8.21 -17.07 3.77
C GLY A 69 -6.97 -16.39 4.36
N ALA A 70 -6.89 -15.06 4.28
CA ALA A 70 -5.80 -14.30 4.89
C ALA A 70 -5.79 -14.43 6.43
N ALA A 71 -6.96 -14.37 7.08
CA ALA A 71 -7.11 -14.54 8.52
C ALA A 71 -6.72 -15.95 8.98
N PHE A 72 -7.07 -16.97 8.20
CA PHE A 72 -6.69 -18.35 8.47
C PHE A 72 -5.16 -18.52 8.53
N VAL A 73 -4.42 -17.89 7.60
CA VAL A 73 -2.94 -17.90 7.64
C VAL A 73 -2.41 -17.28 8.93
N GLN A 74 -2.94 -16.14 9.37
CA GLN A 74 -2.51 -15.51 10.63
C GLN A 74 -2.82 -16.38 11.85
N ILE A 75 -4.00 -16.99 11.90
CA ILE A 75 -4.39 -17.90 12.97
C ILE A 75 -3.49 -19.13 12.98
N LEU A 76 -3.22 -19.73 11.82
CA LEU A 76 -2.40 -20.93 11.70
C LEU A 76 -0.96 -20.67 12.16
N LEU A 77 -0.34 -19.58 11.69
CA LEU A 77 1.02 -19.22 12.08
C LEU A 77 1.12 -18.74 13.54
N GLY A 78 0.07 -18.07 14.04
CA GLY A 78 -0.02 -17.61 15.42
C GLY A 78 -0.47 -18.67 16.41
N PHE A 79 -1.00 -19.81 15.95
CA PHE A 79 -1.70 -20.80 16.75
C PHE A 79 -0.98 -21.23 18.04
N PRO A 80 0.31 -21.63 18.02
CA PRO A 80 0.99 -22.05 19.24
C PRO A 80 1.06 -20.93 20.28
N PHE A 81 1.21 -19.68 19.84
CA PHE A 81 1.30 -18.52 20.72
C PHE A 81 -0.07 -18.06 21.21
N LEU A 82 -1.10 -18.20 20.38
CA LEU A 82 -2.48 -17.87 20.74
C LEU A 82 -3.04 -18.83 21.80
N LEU A 83 -2.60 -20.09 21.81
CA LEU A 83 -2.97 -21.05 22.85
C LEU A 83 -2.29 -20.76 24.19
N SER A 84 -1.00 -20.45 24.20
CA SER A 84 -0.25 -20.28 25.45
C SER A 84 -0.29 -18.85 25.99
N TYR A 85 -0.16 -17.84 25.13
CA TYR A 85 0.02 -16.44 25.53
C TYR A 85 -0.67 -15.45 24.56
N PRO A 86 -2.01 -15.48 24.41
CA PRO A 86 -2.72 -14.73 23.38
C PRO A 86 -2.51 -13.21 23.48
N VAL A 87 -2.60 -12.65 24.71
CA VAL A 87 -2.43 -11.21 24.95
C VAL A 87 -1.01 -10.75 24.63
N ALA A 88 -0.01 -11.53 25.06
CA ALA A 88 1.40 -11.21 24.80
C ALA A 88 1.73 -11.32 23.30
N TYR A 89 1.20 -12.35 22.62
CA TYR A 89 1.38 -12.52 21.19
C TYR A 89 0.79 -11.35 20.39
N ILE A 90 -0.49 -11.04 20.58
CA ILE A 90 -1.18 -9.99 19.80
C ILE A 90 -0.52 -8.62 20.05
N SER A 91 -0.22 -8.28 21.30
CA SER A 91 0.40 -6.99 21.64
C SER A 91 1.82 -6.84 21.09
N ARG A 92 2.57 -7.94 20.88
CA ARG A 92 3.95 -7.91 20.37
C ARG A 92 4.04 -8.09 18.86
N ALA A 93 3.15 -8.88 18.27
CA ALA A 93 3.05 -9.07 16.83
C ALA A 93 2.68 -7.75 16.11
N PHE A 94 1.69 -7.01 16.66
CA PHE A 94 1.24 -5.72 16.12
C PHE A 94 1.55 -4.57 17.07
N ASN A 95 2.83 -4.38 17.38
CA ASN A 95 3.26 -3.31 18.28
C ASN A 95 3.28 -1.93 17.58
N LEU A 96 2.12 -1.29 17.52
CA LEU A 96 1.94 0.07 16.97
C LEU A 96 2.53 1.17 17.87
N GLY A 97 2.81 0.86 19.14
CA GLY A 97 3.43 1.79 20.10
C GLY A 97 4.96 1.88 19.99
N ARG A 98 5.57 1.09 19.10
CA ARG A 98 7.03 1.06 18.96
C ARG A 98 7.55 2.42 18.48
N VAL A 99 8.50 2.96 19.23
CA VAL A 99 9.27 4.14 18.85
C VAL A 99 10.66 3.70 18.42
N PHE A 100 11.06 4.11 17.22
CA PHE A 100 12.40 3.89 16.71
C PHE A 100 13.32 5.04 17.13
N ILE A 101 14.61 4.73 17.29
CA ILE A 101 15.61 5.70 17.77
C ILE A 101 15.86 6.73 16.67
N HIS A 102 15.69 8.01 16.99
CA HIS A 102 15.85 9.13 16.04
C HIS A 102 17.24 9.17 15.38
N PHE A 103 18.27 8.69 16.08
CA PHE A 103 19.64 8.57 15.57
C PHE A 103 19.70 7.90 14.19
N TRP A 104 18.95 6.81 13.99
CA TRP A 104 18.97 5.98 12.78
C TRP A 104 17.95 6.40 11.71
N SER A 105 17.13 7.41 11.99
CA SER A 105 16.09 7.86 11.06
C SER A 105 16.70 8.67 9.91
N VAL A 106 16.41 8.27 8.68
CA VAL A 106 16.81 8.98 7.46
C VAL A 106 15.86 10.15 7.20
N ASN A 107 14.55 9.94 7.42
CA ASN A 107 13.55 10.99 7.33
C ASN A 107 13.30 11.69 8.68
N PHE A 108 12.79 12.91 8.62
CA PHE A 108 12.52 13.78 9.78
C PHE A 108 13.72 13.97 10.73
N LYS A 109 14.95 13.83 10.23
CA LYS A 109 16.18 14.08 11.00
C LYS A 109 16.30 15.54 11.44
N PHE A 110 15.65 16.43 10.70
CA PHE A 110 15.56 17.85 11.02
C PHE A 110 14.58 18.20 12.15
N VAL A 111 13.73 17.25 12.54
CA VAL A 111 12.81 17.42 13.66
C VAL A 111 13.57 17.12 14.95
N PRO A 112 13.50 17.97 15.99
CA PRO A 112 14.09 17.68 17.28
C PRO A 112 13.58 16.37 17.87
N GLU A 113 14.43 15.66 18.61
CA GLU A 113 14.13 14.31 19.10
C GLU A 113 12.91 14.28 20.02
N GLU A 114 12.74 15.29 20.87
CA GLU A 114 11.60 15.44 21.76
C GLU A 114 10.26 15.54 21.00
N VAL A 115 10.26 16.23 19.86
CA VAL A 115 9.07 16.33 18.99
C VAL A 115 8.88 15.03 18.21
N PHE A 116 9.96 14.45 17.69
CA PHE A 116 9.93 13.22 16.91
C PHE A 116 9.33 12.05 17.70
N VAL A 117 9.73 11.86 18.97
CA VAL A 117 9.23 10.77 19.81
C VAL A 117 7.81 11.02 20.31
N SER A 118 7.33 12.27 20.26
CA SER A 118 6.04 12.67 20.81
C SER A 118 4.84 11.96 20.15
N LYS A 119 3.80 11.70 20.97
CA LYS A 119 2.52 11.15 20.49
C LYS A 119 1.80 12.10 19.52
N PRO A 120 1.72 13.43 19.76
CA PRO A 120 1.07 14.35 18.83
C PRO A 120 1.68 14.31 17.43
N PHE A 121 3.01 14.25 17.31
CA PHE A 121 3.68 14.15 16.01
C PHE A 121 3.32 12.85 15.28
N ALA A 122 3.35 11.71 15.98
CA ALA A 122 2.94 10.43 15.41
C ALA A 122 1.46 10.42 14.96
N SER A 123 0.57 10.98 15.78
CA SER A 123 -0.86 11.09 15.45
C SER A 123 -1.11 12.04 14.26
N ALA A 124 -0.37 13.15 14.17
CA ALA A 124 -0.46 14.08 13.04
C ALA A 124 -0.02 13.42 11.73
N LEU A 125 1.08 12.68 11.74
CA LEU A 125 1.55 11.90 10.59
C LEU A 125 0.54 10.82 10.16
N LEU A 126 -0.09 10.15 11.12
CA LEU A 126 -1.15 9.17 10.83
C LEU A 126 -2.39 9.84 10.21
N ALA A 127 -2.82 10.98 10.75
CA ALA A 127 -3.93 11.74 10.18
C ALA A 127 -3.61 12.21 8.75
N LEU A 128 -2.39 12.70 8.51
CA LEU A 128 -1.91 13.08 7.18
C LEU A 128 -1.91 11.89 6.22
N HIS A 129 -1.45 10.72 6.67
CA HIS A 129 -1.46 9.47 5.89
C HIS A 129 -2.88 9.10 5.45
N LEU A 130 -3.83 9.05 6.38
CA LEU A 130 -5.21 8.71 6.09
C LEU A 130 -5.87 9.75 5.18
N MET A 131 -5.59 11.04 5.40
CA MET A 131 -6.08 12.11 4.54
C MET A 131 -5.57 11.98 3.11
N LEU A 132 -4.27 11.79 2.91
CA LEU A 132 -3.68 11.62 1.58
C LEU A 132 -4.24 10.38 0.86
N LEU A 133 -4.35 9.24 1.56
CA LEU A 133 -4.98 8.04 1.00
C LEU A 133 -6.42 8.30 0.57
N MET A 134 -7.20 9.01 1.41
CA MET A 134 -8.58 9.34 1.14
C MET A 134 -8.73 10.28 -0.07
N LEU A 135 -7.84 11.28 -0.19
CA LEU A 135 -7.79 12.18 -1.35
C LEU A 135 -7.44 11.43 -2.64
N PHE A 136 -6.41 10.60 -2.63
CA PHE A 136 -6.04 9.79 -3.79
C PHE A 136 -7.14 8.80 -4.16
N ALA A 137 -7.74 8.12 -3.18
CA ALA A 137 -8.82 7.18 -3.43
C ALA A 137 -10.03 7.88 -4.04
N HIS A 138 -10.46 9.03 -3.50
CA HIS A 138 -11.63 9.74 -3.99
C HIS A 138 -11.42 10.39 -5.36
N TYR A 139 -10.36 11.18 -5.52
CA TYR A 139 -10.19 12.05 -6.69
C TYR A 139 -9.39 11.42 -7.82
N ARG A 140 -8.58 10.39 -7.56
CA ARG A 140 -7.65 9.81 -8.54
C ARG A 140 -8.00 8.37 -8.88
N TRP A 141 -8.03 7.50 -7.88
CA TRP A 141 -8.19 6.06 -8.10
C TRP A 141 -9.64 5.65 -8.36
N SER A 142 -10.62 6.40 -7.83
CA SER A 142 -12.05 6.18 -8.05
C SER A 142 -12.72 7.29 -8.87
N LYS A 143 -11.94 8.02 -9.69
CA LYS A 143 -12.45 9.16 -10.48
C LYS A 143 -13.58 8.75 -11.44
N TYR A 144 -13.42 7.61 -12.12
CA TYR A 144 -14.36 7.14 -13.14
C TYR A 144 -15.65 6.55 -12.56
N GLU A 145 -15.61 6.17 -11.29
CA GLU A 145 -16.72 5.65 -10.52
C GLU A 145 -17.49 6.77 -9.78
N GLY A 146 -17.10 8.04 -9.97
CA GLY A 146 -17.70 9.19 -9.30
C GLY A 146 -17.27 9.35 -7.84
N GLY A 147 -16.08 8.84 -7.49
CA GLY A 147 -15.48 8.88 -6.17
C GLY A 147 -15.70 7.60 -5.35
N ILE A 148 -14.88 7.41 -4.31
CA ILE A 148 -14.92 6.19 -3.49
C ILE A 148 -16.26 6.00 -2.77
N PHE A 149 -16.93 7.08 -2.34
CA PHE A 149 -18.21 6.97 -1.63
C PHE A 149 -19.30 6.42 -2.55
N ARG A 150 -19.34 6.86 -3.82
CA ARG A 150 -20.28 6.34 -4.81
C ARG A 150 -19.97 4.89 -5.15
N LEU A 151 -18.69 4.56 -5.31
CA LEU A 151 -18.23 3.18 -5.52
C LEU A 151 -18.69 2.26 -4.38
N VAL A 152 -18.38 2.60 -3.13
CA VAL A 152 -18.76 1.79 -1.96
C VAL A 152 -20.27 1.69 -1.82
N HIS A 153 -21.00 2.80 -1.98
CA HIS A 153 -22.47 2.81 -1.93
C HIS A 153 -23.08 1.92 -3.01
N SER A 154 -22.60 2.00 -4.26
CA SER A 154 -23.06 1.13 -5.34
C SER A 154 -22.84 -0.34 -5.02
N ARG A 155 -21.67 -0.68 -4.46
CA ARG A 155 -21.34 -2.08 -4.11
C ARG A 155 -22.19 -2.63 -2.97
N LEU A 156 -22.44 -1.81 -1.95
CA LEU A 156 -23.29 -2.19 -0.83
C LEU A 156 -24.76 -2.33 -1.26
N HIS A 157 -25.27 -1.38 -2.05
CA HIS A 157 -26.64 -1.44 -2.56
C HIS A 157 -26.87 -2.65 -3.47
N ASP A 158 -25.93 -2.98 -4.36
CA ASP A 158 -26.00 -4.17 -5.22
C ASP A 158 -25.97 -5.49 -4.44
N SER A 159 -25.50 -5.46 -3.19
CA SER A 159 -25.41 -6.63 -2.32
C SER A 159 -26.65 -6.83 -1.44
N ILE A 160 -27.57 -5.85 -1.38
CA ILE A 160 -28.84 -5.99 -0.67
C ILE A 160 -29.84 -6.68 -1.61
N PRO A 161 -30.32 -7.90 -1.30
CA PRO A 161 -31.20 -8.65 -2.19
C PRO A 161 -32.58 -7.99 -2.25
N LYS A 162 -32.85 -7.26 -3.35
CA LYS A 162 -34.22 -6.96 -3.77
C LYS A 162 -34.71 -8.16 -4.58
N HIS A 163 -35.40 -9.09 -3.89
CA HIS A 163 -36.01 -10.31 -4.42
C HIS A 163 -35.03 -11.47 -4.75
N PHE A 164 -35.27 -12.65 -4.17
CA PHE A 164 -34.50 -13.88 -4.42
C PHE A 164 -34.85 -14.41 -5.82
N SER A 165 -34.11 -13.96 -6.84
CA SER A 165 -34.19 -14.51 -8.20
C SER A 165 -32.80 -14.92 -8.64
N ILE A 166 -32.61 -16.23 -8.86
CA ILE A 166 -31.36 -16.89 -9.27
C ILE A 166 -30.69 -16.20 -10.49
N CYS A 167 -31.47 -15.59 -11.38
CA CYS A 167 -30.97 -14.84 -12.54
C CYS A 167 -30.16 -13.57 -12.18
N GLN A 168 -30.40 -12.94 -11.03
CA GLN A 168 -29.65 -11.76 -10.59
C GLN A 168 -28.26 -12.13 -10.08
N PHE A 169 -28.08 -13.37 -9.65
CA PHE A 169 -26.80 -13.91 -9.18
C PHE A 169 -25.78 -14.02 -10.32
N ILE A 170 -26.22 -14.55 -11.47
CA ILE A 170 -25.42 -14.64 -12.70
C ILE A 170 -25.10 -13.24 -13.25
N SER A 171 -26.03 -12.29 -13.08
CA SER A 171 -25.90 -10.90 -13.55
C SER A 171 -24.96 -10.03 -12.71
N SER A 172 -24.59 -10.45 -11.49
CA SER A 172 -23.65 -9.73 -10.63
C SER A 172 -22.19 -10.04 -11.00
N GLU A 173 -21.90 -11.29 -11.37
CA GLU A 173 -20.59 -11.68 -11.91
C GLU A 173 -20.32 -11.03 -13.26
N SER A 174 -21.34 -10.85 -14.11
CA SER A 174 -21.19 -10.23 -15.44
C SER A 174 -20.91 -8.72 -15.42
N ARG A 175 -21.01 -8.04 -14.26
CA ARG A 175 -20.70 -6.60 -14.12
C ARG A 175 -19.29 -6.33 -13.60
N LEU A 176 -18.54 -7.35 -13.16
CA LEU A 176 -17.16 -7.15 -12.74
C LEU A 176 -16.26 -6.93 -13.95
N LYS A 177 -15.76 -5.70 -14.05
CA LYS A 177 -14.78 -5.35 -15.07
C LYS A 177 -13.38 -5.74 -14.59
N VAL A 178 -12.65 -6.43 -15.45
CA VAL A 178 -11.23 -6.76 -15.28
C VAL A 178 -10.43 -5.48 -15.07
N LEU A 179 -9.63 -5.44 -14.01
CA LEU A 179 -8.81 -4.28 -13.68
C LEU A 179 -7.55 -4.28 -14.53
N SER A 180 -7.16 -3.11 -15.05
CA SER A 180 -5.90 -2.96 -15.76
C SER A 180 -4.72 -3.23 -14.82
N LYS A 181 -3.74 -4.01 -15.31
CA LYS A 181 -2.48 -4.32 -14.61
C LYS A 181 -1.72 -3.04 -14.21
N GLU A 182 -1.79 -2.01 -15.04
CA GLU A 182 -1.18 -0.71 -14.75
C GLU A 182 -1.88 0.00 -13.58
N HIS A 183 -3.22 -0.07 -13.52
CA HIS A 183 -3.99 0.51 -12.44
C HIS A 183 -3.70 -0.18 -11.11
N ILE A 184 -3.68 -1.52 -11.10
CA ILE A 184 -3.34 -2.33 -9.91
C ILE A 184 -1.96 -1.93 -9.37
N THR A 185 -0.94 -1.96 -10.23
CA THR A 185 0.44 -1.62 -9.84
C THR A 185 0.55 -0.19 -9.33
N THR A 186 -0.09 0.77 -10.00
CA THR A 186 -0.08 2.19 -9.61
C THR A 186 -0.72 2.40 -8.25
N VAL A 187 -1.91 1.84 -8.00
CA VAL A 187 -2.62 1.99 -6.73
C VAL A 187 -1.81 1.38 -5.59
N MET A 188 -1.26 0.18 -5.78
CA MET A 188 -0.43 -0.50 -4.77
C MET A 188 0.84 0.30 -4.43
N PHE A 189 1.60 0.75 -5.44
CA PHE A 189 2.86 1.46 -5.22
C PHE A 189 2.65 2.85 -4.63
N VAL A 190 1.68 3.61 -5.14
CA VAL A 190 1.40 4.96 -4.63
C VAL A 190 0.84 4.91 -3.20
N GLY A 191 0.00 3.92 -2.89
CA GLY A 191 -0.48 3.67 -1.53
C GLY A 191 0.64 3.46 -0.51
N ASN A 192 1.55 2.54 -0.82
CA ASN A 192 2.74 2.31 0.00
C ASN A 192 3.60 3.57 0.10
N PHE A 193 3.81 4.29 -1.01
CA PHE A 193 4.61 5.49 -1.03
C PHE A 193 4.02 6.60 -0.13
N ILE A 194 2.70 6.82 -0.14
CA ILE A 194 2.03 7.73 0.82
C ILE A 194 2.32 7.29 2.26
N GLY A 195 2.36 5.98 2.53
CA GLY A 195 2.82 5.41 3.79
C GLY A 195 4.27 5.76 4.14
N ILE A 196 5.19 5.63 3.19
CA ILE A 196 6.61 5.97 3.36
C ILE A 196 6.79 7.45 3.67
N VAL A 197 6.13 8.35 2.94
CA VAL A 197 6.23 9.81 3.17
C VAL A 197 5.75 10.20 4.56
N CYS A 198 4.66 9.58 5.03
CA CYS A 198 4.10 9.83 6.35
C CYS A 198 4.70 8.97 7.47
N ALA A 199 5.63 8.05 7.16
CA ALA A 199 6.21 7.19 8.17
C ALA A 199 7.05 8.04 9.12
N ARG A 200 6.80 7.95 10.43
CA ARG A 200 7.58 8.72 11.41
C ARG A 200 9.07 8.42 11.34
N SER A 201 9.47 7.16 11.22
CA SER A 201 10.87 6.75 11.23
C SER A 201 11.18 5.77 10.12
N LEU A 202 12.22 6.10 9.34
CA LEU A 202 12.75 5.27 8.28
C LEU A 202 14.23 4.99 8.53
N HIS A 203 14.55 3.75 8.88
CA HIS A 203 15.94 3.30 8.99
C HIS A 203 16.46 2.89 7.62
N TYR A 204 17.77 2.95 7.39
CA TYR A 204 18.43 2.64 6.10
C TYR A 204 17.92 1.37 5.39
N GLN A 205 17.64 0.30 6.14
CA GLN A 205 17.13 -0.96 5.59
C GLN A 205 15.73 -0.83 4.98
N PHE A 206 14.95 0.14 5.44
CA PHE A 206 13.57 0.36 4.99
C PHE A 206 13.53 0.99 3.59
N TYR A 207 14.68 1.36 3.01
CA TYR A 207 14.76 1.70 1.60
C TYR A 207 14.27 0.55 0.70
N SER A 208 14.56 -0.69 1.13
CA SER A 208 14.08 -1.92 0.48
C SER A 208 12.55 -1.99 0.33
N TRP A 209 11.79 -1.18 1.09
CA TRP A 209 10.32 -1.21 1.06
C TRP A 209 9.71 -0.56 -0.17
N TYR A 210 10.46 0.27 -0.90
CA TYR A 210 9.90 1.04 -2.02
C TYR A 210 10.89 1.43 -3.11
N PHE A 211 12.21 1.21 -2.97
CA PHE A 211 13.17 1.64 -4.01
C PHE A 211 12.83 1.09 -5.41
N PHE A 212 12.36 -0.16 -5.49
CA PHE A 212 11.97 -0.82 -6.74
C PHE A 212 10.74 -0.18 -7.40
N SER A 213 9.87 0.49 -6.65
CA SER A 213 8.68 1.14 -7.19
C SER A 213 8.95 2.56 -7.68
N LEU A 214 10.09 3.17 -7.30
CA LEU A 214 10.43 4.54 -7.67
C LEU A 214 10.50 4.75 -9.19
N PRO A 215 11.21 3.92 -10.00
CA PRO A 215 11.25 4.12 -11.44
C PRO A 215 9.86 4.08 -12.07
N PHE A 216 9.02 3.12 -11.67
CA PHE A 216 7.64 3.02 -12.15
C PHE A 216 6.83 4.28 -11.81
N MET A 217 6.85 4.71 -10.55
CA MET A 217 6.09 5.88 -10.10
C MET A 217 6.56 7.16 -10.79
N LEU A 218 7.86 7.35 -10.96
CA LEU A 218 8.43 8.50 -11.66
C LEU A 218 7.97 8.57 -13.12
N TRP A 219 7.84 7.43 -13.80
CA TRP A 219 7.33 7.40 -15.18
C TRP A 219 5.81 7.63 -15.28
N LYS A 220 5.06 7.50 -14.18
CA LYS A 220 3.67 7.95 -14.10
C LYS A 220 3.52 9.47 -13.89
N THR A 221 4.60 10.18 -13.53
CA THR A 221 4.58 11.65 -13.39
C THR A 221 4.70 12.35 -14.75
N PRO A 222 4.16 13.57 -14.92
CA PRO A 222 4.29 14.33 -16.16
C PRO A 222 5.68 15.01 -16.31
N PHE A 223 6.62 14.75 -15.41
CA PHE A 223 7.95 15.34 -15.47
C PHE A 223 8.76 14.85 -16.67
N PRO A 224 9.61 15.68 -17.28
CA PRO A 224 10.52 15.24 -18.33
C PRO A 224 11.57 14.26 -17.76
N THR A 225 12.09 13.36 -18.61
CA THR A 225 13.04 12.29 -18.21
C THR A 225 14.24 12.77 -17.38
N PRO A 226 14.89 13.92 -17.67
CA PRO A 226 15.99 14.40 -16.84
C PRO A 226 15.57 14.66 -15.38
N ILE A 227 14.38 15.22 -15.16
CA ILE A 227 13.85 15.48 -13.82
C ILE A 227 13.52 14.16 -13.11
N ARG A 228 12.94 13.18 -13.83
CA ARG A 228 12.68 11.85 -13.26
C ARG A 228 13.96 11.18 -12.76
N LEU A 229 15.01 11.20 -13.58
CA LEU A 229 16.32 10.64 -13.21
C LEU A 229 16.95 11.43 -12.06
N LEU A 230 16.88 12.76 -12.07
CA LEU A 230 17.37 13.60 -10.98
C LEU A 230 16.68 13.26 -9.65
N LEU A 231 15.35 13.09 -9.65
CA LEU A 231 14.59 12.71 -8.46
C LEU A 231 14.99 11.29 -8.00
N PHE A 232 15.14 10.33 -8.93
CA PHE A 232 15.57 8.96 -8.61
C PHE A 232 16.95 8.93 -7.94
N PHE A 233 17.96 9.52 -8.58
CA PHE A 233 19.32 9.60 -8.03
C PHE A 233 19.39 10.48 -6.77
N GLY A 234 18.51 11.47 -6.65
CA GLY A 234 18.39 12.29 -5.44
C GLY A 234 17.87 11.48 -4.25
N VAL A 235 16.89 10.60 -4.44
CA VAL A 235 16.47 9.65 -3.40
C VAL A 235 17.65 8.75 -3.04
N GLU A 236 18.29 8.12 -4.03
CA GLU A 236 19.45 7.24 -3.81
C GLU A 236 20.56 7.94 -3.03
N PHE A 237 20.90 9.18 -3.38
CA PHE A 237 21.87 10.00 -2.67
C PHE A 237 21.47 10.18 -1.20
N CYS A 238 20.23 10.56 -0.91
CA CYS A 238 19.77 10.79 0.45
C CYS A 238 19.86 9.53 1.34
N TRP A 239 19.65 8.34 0.77
CA TRP A 239 19.78 7.07 1.48
C TRP A 239 21.23 6.60 1.66
N ASN A 240 22.16 7.10 0.85
CA ASN A 240 23.59 6.76 0.96
C ASN A 240 24.37 7.71 1.88
N VAL A 241 23.80 8.86 2.27
CA VAL A 241 24.39 9.74 3.30
C VAL A 241 24.27 9.10 4.67
N TYR A 242 25.40 8.70 5.27
CA TYR A 242 25.45 8.02 6.57
C TYR A 242 26.44 8.69 7.54
N PRO A 243 26.03 9.02 8.79
CA PRO A 243 24.65 9.10 9.28
C PRO A 243 23.87 10.23 8.58
N SER A 244 22.54 10.20 8.70
CA SER A 244 21.67 11.19 8.08
C SER A 244 21.84 12.53 8.79
N ASN A 245 21.68 13.63 8.06
CA ASN A 245 21.80 14.97 8.60
C ASN A 245 20.59 15.83 8.21
N LEU A 246 20.57 17.07 8.70
CA LEU A 246 19.50 18.04 8.45
C LEU A 246 19.20 18.18 6.94
N CYS A 247 20.24 18.37 6.14
CA CYS A 247 20.15 18.64 4.71
C CYS A 247 19.65 17.41 3.94
N SER A 248 20.24 16.23 4.17
CA SER A 248 19.81 15.01 3.46
C SER A 248 18.37 14.64 3.79
N SER A 249 17.91 14.87 5.03
CA SER A 249 16.55 14.57 5.44
C SER A 249 15.51 15.54 4.88
N LEU A 250 15.82 16.85 4.85
CA LEU A 250 14.97 17.85 4.21
C LEU A 250 14.90 17.63 2.69
N LEU A 251 16.03 17.32 2.06
CA LEU A 251 16.10 17.00 0.64
C LEU A 251 15.26 15.77 0.31
N LEU A 252 15.36 14.70 1.11
CA LEU A 252 14.55 13.50 0.94
C LEU A 252 13.05 13.81 1.01
N LEU A 253 12.62 14.58 2.02
CA LEU A 253 11.22 14.99 2.16
C LEU A 253 10.77 15.82 0.95
N PHE A 254 11.59 16.79 0.52
CA PHE A 254 11.29 17.61 -0.65
C PHE A 254 11.11 16.75 -1.91
N ILE A 255 12.05 15.84 -2.19
CA ILE A 255 11.98 14.94 -3.34
C ILE A 255 10.72 14.06 -3.25
N HIS A 256 10.41 13.51 -2.08
CA HIS A 256 9.21 12.72 -1.86
C HIS A 256 7.92 13.51 -2.14
N LEU A 257 7.86 14.76 -1.68
CA LEU A 257 6.74 15.66 -1.97
C LEU A 257 6.63 16.01 -3.45
N CYS A 258 7.75 16.21 -4.15
CA CYS A 258 7.76 16.41 -5.61
C CYS A 258 7.22 15.19 -6.36
N ILE A 259 7.61 13.97 -5.95
CA ILE A 259 7.10 12.72 -6.54
C ILE A 259 5.60 12.60 -6.28
N LEU A 260 5.15 12.83 -5.04
CA LEU A 260 3.74 12.74 -4.68
C LEU A 260 2.90 13.77 -5.45
N TRP A 261 3.40 15.00 -5.59
CA TRP A 261 2.80 16.03 -6.41
C TRP A 261 2.72 15.60 -7.88
N GLY A 262 3.81 15.10 -8.44
CA GLY A 262 3.86 14.58 -9.81
C GLY A 262 2.83 13.48 -10.07
N LEU A 263 2.63 12.57 -9.11
CA LEU A 263 1.63 11.51 -9.17
C LEU A 263 0.20 12.05 -9.09
N TRP A 264 -0.01 13.14 -8.33
CA TRP A 264 -1.29 13.83 -8.22
C TRP A 264 -1.69 14.51 -9.53
N ILE A 265 -0.76 15.24 -10.17
CA ILE A 265 -1.02 15.95 -11.43
C ILE A 265 -0.93 15.07 -12.68
N GLY A 266 -0.35 13.87 -12.57
CA GLY A 266 -0.22 12.92 -13.68
C GLY A 266 -1.56 12.57 -14.31
N ARG A 267 -1.55 11.86 -15.45
CA ARG A 267 -2.82 11.42 -16.07
C ARG A 267 -3.51 10.38 -15.19
N SER A 268 -4.81 10.53 -15.00
CA SER A 268 -5.65 9.48 -14.41
C SER A 268 -6.06 8.57 -15.56
N GLU A 269 -5.64 7.31 -15.53
CA GLU A 269 -5.95 6.31 -16.55
C GLU A 269 -7.25 5.59 -16.22
N TYR A 270 -7.97 5.17 -17.25
CA TYR A 270 -9.18 4.38 -17.09
C TYR A 270 -8.81 3.02 -16.45
N PRO A 271 -9.45 2.63 -15.33
CA PRO A 271 -8.96 1.54 -14.50
C PRO A 271 -9.29 0.13 -15.02
N TYR A 272 -10.11 0.01 -16.07
CA TYR A 272 -10.62 -1.28 -16.55
C TYR A 272 -10.09 -1.61 -17.95
N VAL A 273 -9.87 -2.89 -18.22
CA VAL A 273 -9.45 -3.37 -19.54
C VAL A 273 -10.61 -3.24 -20.54
N GLU A 274 -10.31 -2.80 -21.76
CA GLU A 274 -11.32 -2.70 -22.82
C GLU A 274 -11.77 -4.11 -23.29
N PRO A 275 -13.04 -4.28 -23.70
CA PRO A 275 -13.57 -5.58 -24.11
C PRO A 275 -12.80 -6.25 -25.27
N SER A 276 -12.13 -5.46 -26.11
CA SER A 276 -11.31 -5.93 -27.24
C SER A 276 -10.05 -6.69 -26.80
N GLN A 277 -9.46 -6.31 -25.66
CA GLN A 277 -8.22 -6.90 -25.13
C GLN A 277 -8.45 -8.12 -24.22
N GLN A 278 -9.71 -8.41 -23.85
CA GLN A 278 -10.05 -9.57 -23.01
C GLN A 278 -9.94 -10.91 -23.72
N LYS A 279 -9.86 -10.94 -25.06
CA LYS A 279 -9.76 -12.18 -25.86
C LYS A 279 -8.33 -12.72 -26.01
N GLU A 280 -7.32 -11.95 -25.62
CA GLU A 280 -5.90 -12.27 -25.80
C GLU A 280 -5.15 -12.58 -24.50
N GLN A 281 -5.83 -12.57 -23.35
CA GLN A 281 -5.28 -12.92 -22.02
C GLN A 281 -5.78 -14.26 -21.53
#